data_AF-A0A4R2GR96-F1
#
_entry.id   AF-A0A4R2GR96-F1
#
_cell.length_a   1.000
_cell.length_b   1.000
_cell.length_c   1.000
_cell.angle_alpha   90.00
_cell.angle_beta   90.00
_cell.angle_gamma   90.00
#
_symmetry.space_group_name_H-M   'P 1'
#
loop_
_entity.id
_entity.type
_entity.pdbx_description
1 polymer ?
#
loop_
_entity_poly.entity_id
_entity_poly.type
_entity_poly.pdbx_seq_one_letter_code
_entity_poly.pdbx_strand_id
1 'polypeptide(L)' 'MKFVRVGLALAGMIALIAPAHARSCKAASSCREAVEMWCNGYSGADRDNDGIPCENVCRTKAQVDRIKAEIGCDHR' A
#
# COMPACT_ATOMS: atom_id res chain seq x y z
N MET A 1 60.69 -13.51 -12.95
CA MET A 1 60.09 -12.42 -12.14
C MET A 1 59.47 -11.38 -13.06
N LYS A 2 58.14 -11.29 -13.12
CA LYS A 2 57.35 -10.03 -13.21
C LYS A 2 55.88 -10.38 -13.46
N PHE A 3 55.08 -10.02 -12.46
CA PHE A 3 53.63 -10.11 -12.39
C PHE A 3 53.00 -9.04 -13.28
N VAL A 4 51.91 -9.35 -13.98
CA VAL A 4 50.88 -8.35 -14.30
C VAL A 4 49.51 -9.00 -14.08
N ARG A 5 48.84 -8.55 -13.03
CA ARG A 5 47.45 -8.89 -12.71
C ARG A 5 46.56 -7.92 -13.50
N VAL A 6 45.80 -8.41 -14.47
CA VAL A 6 44.69 -7.65 -15.07
C VAL A 6 43.47 -7.88 -14.19
N GLY A 7 43.28 -6.99 -13.23
CA GLY A 7 42.04 -6.88 -12.48
C GLY A 7 41.10 -5.94 -13.22
N LEU A 8 39.94 -6.44 -13.62
CA LEU A 8 38.81 -5.61 -14.02
C LEU A 8 37.58 -6.11 -13.27
N ALA A 9 37.37 -5.57 -12.07
CA ALA A 9 36.17 -5.83 -11.29
C ALA A 9 35.00 -5.04 -11.91
N LEU A 10 34.09 -5.75 -12.58
CA LEU A 10 32.79 -5.22 -12.98
C LEU A 10 31.91 -5.12 -11.71
N ALA A 11 31.99 -3.99 -11.00
CA ALA A 11 31.03 -3.65 -9.96
C ALA A 11 29.74 -3.13 -10.64
N GLY A 12 28.90 -4.05 -11.13
CA GLY A 12 27.59 -3.72 -11.67
C GLY A 12 26.58 -3.43 -10.56
N MET A 13 25.97 -2.24 -10.58
CA MET A 13 24.87 -1.86 -9.68
C MET A 13 23.71 -2.86 -9.78
N ILE A 14 23.49 -3.64 -8.72
CA ILE A 14 22.26 -4.40 -8.54
C ILE A 14 21.16 -3.40 -8.17
N ALA A 15 20.33 -3.03 -9.14
CA ALA A 15 19.07 -2.32 -8.86
C ALA A 15 18.13 -3.30 -8.14
N LEU A 16 17.99 -3.11 -6.82
CA LEU A 16 16.96 -3.77 -6.01
C LEU A 16 15.58 -3.27 -6.47
N ILE A 17 14.96 -4.00 -7.40
CA ILE A 17 13.55 -3.79 -7.73
C ILE A 17 12.74 -4.32 -6.53
N ALA A 18 12.29 -3.41 -5.66
CA ALA A 18 11.36 -3.77 -4.60
C ALA A 18 10.04 -4.25 -5.24
N PRO A 19 9.48 -5.40 -4.82
CA PRO A 19 8.19 -5.84 -5.33
C PRO A 19 7.13 -4.81 -4.95
N ALA A 20 6.37 -4.33 -5.94
CA ALA A 20 5.15 -3.58 -5.69
C ALA A 20 4.14 -4.55 -5.05
N HIS A 21 4.16 -4.67 -3.73
CA HIS A 21 3.13 -5.42 -3.01
C HIS A 21 1.79 -4.76 -3.31
N ALA A 22 0.93 -5.46 -4.03
CA ALA A 22 -0.45 -5.04 -4.19
C ALA A 22 -1.04 -4.90 -2.78
N ARG A 23 -1.40 -3.66 -2.39
CA ARG A 23 -2.14 -3.46 -1.15
C ARG A 23 -3.43 -4.28 -1.24
N SER A 24 -3.76 -4.98 -0.17
CA SER A 24 -4.98 -5.80 -0.09
C SER A 24 -5.63 -5.57 1.26
N CYS A 25 -6.95 -5.77 1.33
CA CYS A 25 -7.70 -5.65 2.58
C CYS A 25 -7.21 -6.57 3.70
N LYS A 26 -6.48 -7.66 3.37
CA LYS A 26 -5.84 -8.54 4.36
C LYS A 26 -4.69 -7.87 5.12
N ALA A 27 -4.11 -6.81 4.57
CA ALA A 27 -3.05 -6.05 5.24
C ALA A 27 -3.62 -5.08 6.28
N ALA A 28 -4.89 -4.66 6.14
CA ALA A 28 -5.52 -3.75 7.09
C ALA A 28 -5.89 -4.49 8.38
N SER A 29 -5.39 -3.99 9.51
CA SER A 29 -5.68 -4.50 10.85
C SER A 29 -6.82 -3.76 11.54
N SER A 30 -7.28 -2.64 10.97
CA SER A 30 -8.38 -1.84 11.51
C SER A 30 -9.17 -1.11 10.43
N CYS A 31 -10.41 -0.73 10.74
CA CYS A 31 -11.21 0.07 9.80
C CYS A 31 -10.55 1.42 9.50
N ARG A 32 -9.86 2.05 10.47
CA ARG A 32 -9.14 3.30 10.21
C ARG A 32 -8.05 3.12 9.17
N GLU A 33 -7.23 2.09 9.31
CA GLU A 33 -6.18 1.77 8.33
C GLU A 33 -6.77 1.45 6.95
N ALA A 34 -7.91 0.75 6.91
CA ALA A 34 -8.61 0.48 5.65
C ALA A 34 -9.11 1.78 4.98
N VAL A 35 -9.68 2.71 5.75
CA VAL A 35 -10.13 4.01 5.24
C VAL A 35 -8.95 4.85 4.77
N GLU A 36 -7.86 4.92 5.53
CA GLU A 36 -6.62 5.60 5.11
C GLU A 36 -6.06 4.98 3.83
N MET A 37 -6.01 3.65 3.74
CA MET A 37 -5.55 2.93 2.56
C MET A 37 -6.44 3.22 1.35
N TRP A 38 -7.76 3.21 1.54
CA TRP A 38 -8.72 3.59 0.53
C TRP A 38 -8.40 5.01 0.10
N CYS A 39 -8.51 6.02 0.97
CA CYS A 39 -8.22 7.43 0.70
C CYS A 39 -6.88 7.69 0.00
N ASN A 40 -5.84 6.91 0.26
CA ASN A 40 -4.51 7.05 -0.34
C ASN A 40 -4.34 6.46 -1.76
N GLY A 41 -5.36 5.86 -2.36
CA GLY A 41 -5.29 5.43 -3.76
C GLY A 41 -5.80 4.02 -4.00
N TYR A 42 -6.02 3.22 -2.96
CA TYR A 42 -6.37 1.82 -3.15
C TYR A 42 -7.86 1.67 -3.48
N SER A 43 -8.22 1.83 -4.76
CA SER A 43 -9.61 1.71 -5.23
C SER A 43 -10.21 0.33 -4.97
N GLY A 44 -9.38 -0.72 -4.84
CA GLY A 44 -9.84 -2.06 -4.51
C GLY A 44 -10.30 -2.25 -3.05
N ALA A 45 -10.19 -1.23 -2.20
CA ALA A 45 -10.70 -1.28 -0.84
C ALA A 45 -12.23 -1.39 -0.81
N ASP A 46 -12.93 -0.67 -1.68
CA ASP A 46 -14.38 -0.68 -1.84
C ASP A 46 -14.70 -1.11 -3.28
N ARG A 47 -14.64 -2.42 -3.54
CA ARG A 47 -14.69 -2.95 -4.93
C ARG A 47 -16.11 -3.03 -5.47
N ASP A 48 -17.09 -3.15 -4.59
CA ASP A 48 -18.51 -3.19 -4.86
C ASP A 48 -19.19 -1.81 -4.78
N ASN A 49 -18.47 -0.78 -4.32
CA ASN A 49 -18.88 0.63 -4.31
C ASN A 49 -20.09 0.91 -3.40
N ASP A 50 -20.19 0.21 -2.27
CA ASP A 50 -21.23 0.46 -1.27
C ASP A 50 -20.82 1.58 -0.28
N GLY A 51 -19.56 2.01 -0.36
CA GLY A 51 -18.93 2.99 0.52
C GLY A 51 -18.38 2.39 1.81
N ILE A 52 -18.15 1.08 1.87
CA ILE A 52 -17.57 0.36 3.00
C ILE A 52 -16.26 -0.32 2.57
N PRO A 53 -15.10 0.35 2.73
CA PRO A 53 -13.83 -0.25 2.36
C PRO A 53 -13.47 -1.42 3.27
N CYS A 54 -13.01 -2.52 2.68
CA CYS A 54 -12.46 -3.68 3.38
C CYS A 54 -13.37 -4.14 4.54
N GLU A 55 -14.52 -4.72 4.20
CA GLU A 55 -15.55 -5.19 5.15
C GLU A 55 -15.06 -6.24 6.17
N ASN A 56 -13.85 -6.78 5.99
CA ASN A 56 -13.20 -7.59 7.01
C ASN A 56 -12.92 -6.81 8.29
N VAL A 57 -12.73 -5.48 8.20
CA VAL A 57 -12.44 -4.60 9.34
C VAL A 57 -13.44 -3.44 9.50
N CYS A 58 -14.04 -2.93 8.42
CA CYS A 58 -15.13 -1.96 8.50
C CYS A 58 -16.48 -2.67 8.49
N ARG A 59 -17.46 -2.18 9.28
CA ARG A 59 -18.77 -2.84 9.44
C ARG A 59 -19.95 -2.03 8.92
N THR A 60 -19.82 -0.71 8.87
CA THR A 60 -20.94 0.18 8.49
C THR A 60 -20.42 1.42 7.80
N LYS A 61 -21.22 1.98 6.88
CA LYS A 61 -20.97 3.27 6.25
C LYS A 61 -20.80 4.40 7.26
N ALA A 62 -21.63 4.43 8.32
CA ALA A 62 -21.53 5.44 9.37
C ALA A 62 -20.19 5.42 10.12
N GLN A 63 -19.59 4.24 10.32
CA GLN A 63 -18.24 4.12 10.89
C GLN A 63 -17.19 4.73 9.95
N VAL A 64 -17.31 4.44 8.66
CA VAL A 64 -16.40 4.91 7.61
C VAL A 64 -16.49 6.43 7.47
N ASP A 65 -17.71 6.97 7.38
CA ASP A 65 -17.97 8.40 7.26
C ASP A 65 -17.41 9.19 8.45
N ARG A 66 -17.55 8.66 9.67
CA ARG A 66 -16.92 9.26 10.86
C ARG A 66 -15.41 9.31 10.74
N ILE A 67 -14.76 8.21 10.34
CA ILE A 67 -13.30 8.16 10.17
C ILE A 67 -12.86 9.11 9.05
N LYS A 68 -13.58 9.15 7.93
CA LYS A 68 -13.36 10.08 6.81
C LYS A 68 -13.37 11.53 7.29
N ALA A 69 -14.34 11.91 8.13
CA ALA A 69 -14.39 13.23 8.75
C ALA A 69 -13.22 13.49 9.71
N GLU A 70 -12.82 12.51 10.51
CA GLU A 70 -11.67 12.60 11.43
C GLU A 70 -10.34 12.82 10.69
N ILE A 71 -10.13 12.15 9.54
CA ILE A 71 -8.87 12.21 8.78
C ILE A 71 -8.88 13.26 7.65
N GLY A 72 -10.00 13.93 7.40
CA GLY A 72 -10.13 14.94 6.35
C GLY A 72 -10.13 14.36 4.93
N CYS A 73 -10.72 13.17 4.73
CA CYS A 73 -10.88 12.54 3.42
C CYS A 73 -12.36 12.48 3.02
N ASP A 74 -12.79 13.33 2.09
CA ASP A 74 -14.18 13.48 1.64
C ASP A 74 -14.44 13.02 0.19
N HIS A 75 -13.39 12.76 -0.59
CA HIS A 75 -13.43 12.66 -2.05
C HIS A 75 -13.34 11.23 -2.63
N ARG A 76 -13.82 10.22 -1.89
CA ARG A 76 -13.83 8.83 -2.36
C ARG A 76 -15.11 8.09 -1.99
#